data_AF-A0A2Z6P302-F1
#
_entry.id   AF-A0A2Z6P302-F1
#
_cell.length_a   1.000
_cell.length_b   1.000
_cell.length_c   1.000
_cell.angle_alpha   90.00
_cell.angle_beta   90.00
_cell.angle_gamma   90.00
#
_symmetry.space_group_name_H-M   'P 1'
#
loop_
_entity.id
_entity.type
_entity.pdbx_description
1 polymer ?
#
loop_
_entity_poly.entity_id
_entity_poly.type
_entity_poly.pdbx_seq_one_letter_code
_entity_poly.pdbx_strand_id
1 'polypeptide(L)'
;MAFKTAINLLSNTIFSLDLVDSAGSVGDFKELVENIMEECGKPNIADLFPALKMFDPQGIKGRTSVYAGKIIDIFQRLIDHRLKLREVQGFDTNNDMLDTFLNIDQANNQDMNKNKIQHLSLVFSYPFLDTVSSTLEWAMAELLKKEKIMSKAKHELEQIIGKGKPVEESDITKLPYLQAIIKETLRLHPSVPFLIPRKANENVEICGYTIPKDAHVLVNVWAIGRNSSIWENANLFSPERFLKSEIDVKGHNFELIPFGAGRRICPGLALAMRMLYLMLGSLINCFNWKFEDGTKLDDMNMEDHFGITLTKEEPLIVIPERKKNTIN
;
A
#
# COMPACT_ATOMS: atom_id res chain seq x y z
N MET A 1 9.02 0.02 11.23
CA MET A 1 9.15 -1.40 10.79
C MET A 1 8.37 -1.67 9.52
N ALA A 2 7.06 -1.41 9.48
CA ALA A 2 6.18 -1.65 8.33
C ALA A 2 6.77 -1.16 7.00
N PHE A 3 7.17 0.12 6.94
CA PHE A 3 7.79 0.71 5.74
C PHE A 3 9.04 -0.06 5.29
N LYS A 4 9.98 -0.35 6.20
CA LYS A 4 11.24 -1.08 5.91
C LYS A 4 10.97 -2.49 5.37
N THR A 5 9.99 -3.19 5.92
CA THR A 5 9.59 -4.51 5.44
C THR A 5 8.90 -4.42 4.08
N ALA A 6 8.03 -3.43 3.88
CA ALA A 6 7.33 -3.22 2.62
C ALA A 6 8.30 -2.91 1.48
N ILE A 7 9.29 -2.05 1.73
CA ILE A 7 10.31 -1.71 0.72
C ILE A 7 11.18 -2.88 0.34
N ASN A 8 11.60 -3.72 1.29
CA ASN A 8 12.39 -4.92 0.97
C ASN A 8 11.57 -5.94 0.19
N LEU A 9 10.33 -6.20 0.58
CA LEU A 9 9.47 -7.13 -0.16
C LEU A 9 9.20 -6.64 -1.58
N LEU A 10 8.90 -5.35 -1.73
CA LEU A 10 8.70 -4.74 -3.04
C LEU A 10 9.99 -4.76 -3.88
N SER A 11 11.12 -4.35 -3.31
CA SER A 11 12.38 -4.29 -4.05
C SER A 11 12.88 -5.68 -4.42
N ASN A 12 12.63 -6.69 -3.58
CA ASN A 12 12.92 -8.08 -3.91
C ASN A 12 12.03 -8.57 -5.07
N THR A 13 10.74 -8.21 -5.06
CA THR A 13 9.80 -8.55 -6.14
C THR A 13 10.18 -7.89 -7.47
N ILE A 14 10.64 -6.62 -7.45
CA ILE A 14 10.94 -5.86 -8.66
C ILE A 14 12.37 -6.11 -9.16
N PHE A 15 13.34 -6.17 -8.24
CA PHE A 15 14.78 -6.11 -8.54
C PHE A 15 15.59 -7.27 -7.92
N SER A 16 14.95 -8.24 -7.25
CA SER A 16 15.60 -9.33 -6.51
C SER A 16 16.71 -8.87 -5.57
N LEU A 17 16.47 -7.74 -4.90
CA LEU A 17 17.45 -7.12 -4.02
C LEU A 17 16.76 -6.43 -2.85
N ASP A 18 17.38 -6.50 -1.68
CA ASP A 18 16.96 -5.76 -0.48
C ASP A 18 17.47 -4.33 -0.57
N LEU A 19 16.63 -3.41 -1.07
CA LEU A 19 17.04 -2.05 -1.41
C LEU A 19 17.62 -1.31 -0.21
N VAL A 20 17.05 -1.56 0.95
CA VAL A 20 17.47 -1.05 2.26
C VAL A 20 18.93 -1.37 2.57
N ASP A 21 19.35 -2.61 2.31
CA ASP A 21 20.69 -3.08 2.67
C ASP A 21 21.71 -2.71 1.57
N SER A 22 21.26 -2.50 0.33
CA SER A 22 22.12 -2.10 -0.80
C SER A 22 22.34 -0.58 -0.97
N ALA A 23 21.38 0.25 -0.55
CA ALA A 23 21.35 1.68 -0.90
C ALA A 23 22.03 2.58 0.15
N GLY A 24 22.60 2.00 1.21
CA GLY A 24 23.40 2.71 2.22
C GLY A 24 22.61 3.63 3.17
N SER A 25 21.36 3.96 2.87
CA SER A 25 20.47 4.71 3.77
C SER A 25 18.99 4.48 3.42
N VAL A 26 18.33 3.61 4.18
CA VAL A 26 16.86 3.46 4.18
C VAL A 26 16.16 4.79 4.46
N GLY A 27 16.78 5.59 5.33
CA GLY A 27 16.29 6.90 5.74
C GLY A 27 16.10 7.81 4.53
N ASP A 28 17.12 7.88 3.66
CA ASP A 28 17.09 8.78 2.51
C ASP A 28 15.99 8.40 1.53
N PHE A 29 15.79 7.11 1.25
CA PHE A 29 14.72 6.69 0.33
C PHE A 29 13.33 6.91 0.94
N LYS A 30 13.15 6.57 2.23
CA LYS A 30 11.90 6.81 2.95
C LYS A 30 11.53 8.29 2.98
N GLU A 31 12.50 9.15 3.29
CA GLU A 31 12.32 10.59 3.31
C GLU A 31 11.98 11.14 1.92
N LEU A 32 12.60 10.63 0.85
CA LEU A 32 12.24 11.02 -0.52
C LEU A 32 10.80 10.63 -0.87
N VAL A 33 10.36 9.44 -0.47
CA VAL A 33 8.96 9.01 -0.62
C VAL A 33 8.05 9.95 0.16
N GLU A 34 8.27 10.13 1.45
CA GLU A 34 7.42 10.97 2.31
C GLU A 34 7.29 12.40 1.77
N ASN A 35 8.41 13.01 1.33
CA ASN A 35 8.42 14.33 0.72
C ASN A 35 7.60 14.42 -0.58
N ILE A 36 7.64 13.40 -1.45
CA ILE A 36 6.80 13.39 -2.65
C ILE A 36 5.31 13.30 -2.27
N MET A 37 4.95 12.49 -1.25
CA MET A 37 3.54 12.33 -0.84
C MET A 37 3.00 13.64 -0.28
N GLU A 38 3.81 14.30 0.55
CA GLU A 38 3.46 15.58 1.14
C GLU A 38 3.27 16.65 0.07
N GLU A 39 4.20 16.77 -0.88
CA GLU A 39 4.10 17.76 -1.97
C GLU A 39 2.91 17.48 -2.89
N CYS A 40 2.64 16.22 -3.23
CA CYS A 40 1.50 15.87 -4.08
C CYS A 40 0.15 16.04 -3.35
N GLY A 41 0.12 15.96 -2.01
CA GLY A 41 -1.09 16.14 -1.21
C GLY A 41 -1.43 17.60 -0.90
N LYS A 42 -0.50 18.54 -1.11
CA LYS A 42 -0.73 19.96 -0.89
C LYS A 42 -1.74 20.52 -1.91
N PRO A 43 -2.72 21.34 -1.48
CA PRO A 43 -3.52 22.13 -2.39
C PRO A 43 -2.62 23.01 -3.27
N ASN A 44 -2.72 22.85 -4.58
CA ASN A 44 -1.92 23.57 -5.55
C ASN A 44 -2.80 24.52 -6.36
N ILE A 45 -2.58 25.83 -6.20
CA ILE A 45 -3.30 26.89 -6.88
C ILE A 45 -3.14 26.75 -8.41
N ALA A 46 -2.01 26.23 -8.89
CA ALA A 46 -1.82 25.99 -10.32
C ALA A 46 -2.72 24.87 -10.89
N ASP A 47 -3.27 23.99 -10.04
CA ASP A 47 -4.24 22.98 -10.46
C ASP A 47 -5.66 23.56 -10.57
N LEU A 48 -5.96 24.61 -9.80
CA LEU A 48 -7.21 25.36 -9.90
C LEU A 48 -7.18 26.41 -11.02
N PHE A 49 -6.03 27.04 -11.23
CA PHE A 49 -5.82 28.11 -12.20
C PHE A 49 -4.72 27.72 -13.20
N PRO A 50 -5.08 27.07 -14.33
CA PRO A 50 -4.11 26.56 -15.30
C PRO A 50 -3.13 27.60 -15.84
N ALA A 51 -3.52 28.88 -15.90
CA ALA A 51 -2.66 29.98 -16.32
C ALA A 51 -1.41 30.15 -15.42
N LEU A 52 -1.48 29.72 -14.16
CA LEU A 52 -0.39 29.82 -13.20
C LEU A 52 0.59 28.63 -13.26
N LYS A 53 0.30 27.58 -14.04
CA LYS A 53 1.15 26.37 -14.14
C LYS A 53 2.58 26.65 -14.61
N MET A 54 2.78 27.71 -15.40
CA MET A 54 4.11 28.09 -15.88
C MET A 54 5.00 28.64 -14.76
N PHE A 55 4.41 29.29 -13.76
CA PHE A 55 5.14 30.02 -12.72
C PHE A 55 5.46 29.17 -11.49
N ASP A 56 4.80 28.02 -11.32
CA ASP A 56 4.92 27.16 -10.13
C ASP A 56 4.90 27.97 -8.82
N PRO A 57 3.81 28.73 -8.55
CA PRO A 57 3.80 29.77 -7.52
C PRO A 57 4.08 29.26 -6.11
N GLN A 58 3.84 27.97 -5.85
CA GLN A 58 4.09 27.31 -4.57
C GLN A 58 5.37 26.46 -4.57
N GLY A 59 6.09 26.38 -5.70
CA GLY A 59 7.30 25.58 -5.87
C GLY A 59 7.08 24.06 -5.78
N ILE A 60 5.83 23.60 -5.82
CA ILE A 60 5.46 22.19 -5.60
C ILE A 60 6.02 21.34 -6.75
N LYS A 61 5.88 21.82 -7.99
CA LYS A 61 6.38 21.10 -9.17
C LYS A 61 7.91 21.00 -9.13
N GLY A 62 8.60 22.09 -8.78
CA GLY A 62 10.05 22.12 -8.66
C GLY A 62 10.56 21.13 -7.61
N ARG A 63 10.03 21.18 -6.38
CA ARG A 63 10.44 20.25 -5.30
C ARG A 63 10.14 18.80 -5.64
N THR A 64 8.93 18.50 -6.12
CA THR A 64 8.54 17.15 -6.54
C THR A 64 9.49 16.61 -7.62
N SER A 65 9.87 17.45 -8.59
CA SER A 65 10.81 17.05 -9.65
C SER A 65 12.20 16.70 -9.11
N VAL A 66 12.69 17.43 -8.10
CA VAL A 66 13.97 17.14 -7.44
C VAL A 66 13.91 15.79 -6.72
N TYR A 67 12.87 15.54 -5.92
CA TYR A 67 12.73 14.28 -5.20
C TYR A 67 12.55 13.09 -6.16
N ALA A 68 11.70 13.24 -7.18
CA ALA A 68 11.50 12.22 -8.20
C ALA A 68 12.78 11.92 -8.99
N GLY A 69 13.58 12.95 -9.32
CA GLY A 69 14.87 12.78 -9.99
C GLY A 69 15.83 11.89 -9.19
N LYS A 70 15.96 12.11 -7.88
CA LYS A 70 16.80 11.28 -7.01
C LYS A 70 16.36 9.81 -6.99
N ILE A 71 15.06 9.55 -6.98
CA ILE A 71 14.53 8.17 -7.04
C ILE A 71 14.77 7.55 -8.42
N ILE A 72 14.57 8.31 -9.50
CA ILE A 72 14.85 7.86 -10.86
C ILE A 72 16.33 7.48 -11.00
N ASP A 73 17.26 8.25 -10.42
CA ASP A 73 18.69 7.94 -10.43
C ASP A 73 19.02 6.62 -9.70
N ILE A 74 18.29 6.29 -8.63
CA ILE A 74 18.41 5.00 -7.94
C ILE A 74 17.98 3.88 -8.88
N PHE A 75 16.79 3.97 -9.49
CA PHE A 75 16.31 2.93 -10.41
C PHE A 75 17.17 2.82 -11.65
N GLN A 76 17.68 3.93 -12.18
CA GLN A 76 18.61 3.93 -13.29
C GLN A 76 19.88 3.13 -12.96
N ARG A 77 20.48 3.33 -11.78
CA ARG A 77 21.65 2.54 -11.35
C ARG A 77 21.33 1.05 -11.24
N LEU A 78 20.17 0.68 -10.70
CA LEU A 78 19.76 -0.72 -10.57
C LEU A 78 19.55 -1.39 -11.94
N ILE A 79 18.89 -0.69 -12.87
CA ILE A 79 18.67 -1.16 -14.24
C ILE A 79 19.99 -1.35 -14.97
N ASP A 80 20.90 -0.36 -14.91
CA ASP A 80 22.20 -0.45 -15.56
C ASP A 80 23.06 -1.56 -14.97
N HIS A 81 23.00 -1.77 -13.66
CA HIS A 81 23.67 -2.88 -13.00
C HIS A 81 23.14 -4.23 -13.50
N ARG A 82 21.81 -4.40 -13.59
CA ARG A 82 21.21 -5.64 -14.12
C ARG A 82 21.57 -5.89 -15.58
N LEU A 83 21.58 -4.85 -16.42
CA LEU A 83 21.98 -4.96 -17.82
C LEU A 83 23.42 -5.45 -17.96
N LYS A 84 24.36 -4.90 -17.18
CA LYS A 84 25.76 -5.36 -17.16
C LYS A 84 25.90 -6.82 -16.73
N LEU A 85 25.14 -7.26 -15.74
CA LEU A 85 25.16 -8.67 -15.30
C LEU A 85 24.68 -9.62 -16.41
N ARG A 86 23.67 -9.22 -17.19
CA ARG A 86 23.15 -10.00 -18.32
C ARG A 86 24.14 -10.14 -19.49
N GLU A 87 25.17 -9.29 -19.58
CA GLU A 87 26.23 -9.42 -20.59
C GLU A 87 27.23 -10.55 -20.26
N VAL A 88 27.27 -11.01 -19.00
CA VAL A 88 28.17 -12.08 -18.55
C VAL A 88 27.65 -13.43 -19.06
N GLN A 89 28.53 -14.21 -19.70
CA GLN A 89 28.20 -15.58 -20.14
C GLN A 89 27.76 -16.45 -18.97
N GLY A 90 26.59 -17.10 -19.09
CA GLY A 90 26.05 -17.98 -18.07
C GLY A 90 25.28 -17.27 -16.96
N PHE A 91 24.92 -15.99 -17.11
CA PHE A 91 24.01 -15.31 -16.19
C PHE A 91 22.64 -15.98 -16.18
N ASP A 92 22.25 -16.51 -15.02
CA ASP A 92 20.90 -16.99 -14.77
C ASP A 92 20.00 -15.81 -14.40
N THR A 93 18.87 -15.66 -15.08
CA THR A 93 17.95 -14.55 -14.82
C THR A 93 17.25 -14.77 -13.49
N ASN A 94 17.04 -13.70 -12.73
CA ASN A 94 16.34 -13.76 -11.44
C ASN A 94 14.83 -13.99 -11.61
N ASN A 95 14.30 -13.89 -12.83
CA ASN A 95 12.88 -14.02 -13.16
C ASN A 95 11.99 -13.05 -12.38
N ASP A 96 12.53 -11.87 -12.08
CA ASP A 96 11.80 -10.77 -11.45
C ASP A 96 11.09 -9.86 -12.46
N MET A 97 10.40 -8.84 -11.94
CA MET A 97 9.67 -7.89 -12.77
C MET A 97 10.59 -7.11 -13.70
N LEU A 98 11.77 -6.68 -13.23
CA LEU A 98 12.75 -6.00 -14.06
C LEU A 98 13.19 -6.91 -15.21
N ASP A 99 13.47 -8.17 -14.94
CA ASP A 99 13.88 -9.12 -15.96
C ASP A 99 12.81 -9.30 -17.02
N THR A 100 11.55 -9.38 -16.61
CA THR A 100 10.40 -9.43 -17.51
C THR A 100 10.35 -8.20 -18.41
N PHE A 101 10.52 -6.99 -17.85
CA PHE A 101 10.51 -5.76 -18.62
C PHE A 101 11.68 -5.64 -19.61
N LEU A 102 12.88 -6.03 -19.20
CA LEU A 102 14.05 -6.03 -20.07
C LEU A 102 13.90 -7.03 -21.22
N ASN A 103 13.26 -8.18 -20.98
CA ASN A 103 12.98 -9.16 -22.04
C ASN A 103 11.98 -8.62 -23.07
N ILE A 104 10.97 -7.86 -22.65
CA ILE A 104 10.01 -7.21 -23.56
C ILE A 104 10.68 -6.13 -24.41
N ASP A 105 11.57 -5.33 -23.81
CA ASP A 105 12.38 -4.32 -24.51
C ASP A 105 13.29 -4.97 -25.58
N GLN A 106 13.99 -6.05 -25.22
CA GLN A 106 14.85 -6.81 -26.14
C GLN A 106 14.10 -7.49 -27.29
N ALA A 107 12.82 -7.85 -27.09
CA ALA A 107 11.97 -8.39 -28.14
C ALA A 107 11.55 -7.33 -29.20
N ASN A 108 12.14 -6.12 -29.17
CA ASN A 108 11.87 -4.99 -30.06
C ASN A 108 10.40 -4.57 -30.10
N ASN A 109 9.69 -4.74 -28.98
CA ASN A 109 8.34 -4.23 -28.87
C ASN A 109 8.39 -2.71 -28.59
N GLN A 110 7.93 -1.88 -29.54
CA GLN A 110 7.87 -0.40 -29.41
C GLN A 110 7.09 0.06 -28.16
N ASP A 111 6.33 -0.85 -27.54
CA ASP A 111 5.58 -0.64 -26.32
C ASP A 111 6.45 -0.41 -25.08
N MET A 112 7.68 -0.92 -25.02
CA MET A 112 8.56 -0.80 -23.85
C MET A 112 9.96 -0.30 -24.22
N ASN A 113 10.53 0.54 -23.36
CA ASN A 113 11.92 1.00 -23.46
C ASN A 113 12.46 1.35 -22.07
N LYS A 114 13.78 1.54 -21.97
CA LYS A 114 14.45 1.88 -20.71
C LYS A 114 13.80 3.02 -19.92
N ASN A 115 13.37 4.10 -20.59
CA ASN A 115 12.70 5.22 -19.93
C ASN A 115 11.33 4.81 -19.36
N LYS A 116 10.53 4.04 -20.12
CA LYS A 116 9.26 3.49 -19.64
C LYS A 116 9.46 2.55 -18.45
N ILE A 117 10.49 1.71 -18.48
CA ILE A 117 10.84 0.81 -17.37
C ILE A 117 11.15 1.62 -16.10
N GLN A 118 11.95 2.69 -16.22
CA GLN A 118 12.27 3.57 -15.09
C GLN A 118 11.03 4.25 -14.51
N HIS A 119 10.18 4.83 -15.35
CA HIS A 119 8.96 5.47 -14.90
C HIS A 119 7.96 4.48 -14.30
N LEU A 120 7.85 3.26 -14.83
CA LEU A 120 7.03 2.21 -14.24
C LEU A 120 7.58 1.80 -12.87
N SER A 121 8.89 1.63 -12.72
CA SER A 121 9.53 1.36 -11.42
C SER A 121 9.20 2.44 -10.40
N LEU A 122 9.21 3.72 -10.79
CA LEU A 122 8.79 4.82 -9.93
C LEU A 122 7.31 4.72 -9.52
N VAL A 123 6.42 4.53 -10.50
CA VAL A 123 4.96 4.48 -10.28
C VAL A 123 4.54 3.25 -9.47
N PHE A 124 5.21 2.12 -9.64
CA PHE A 124 4.94 0.91 -8.85
C PHE A 124 5.50 0.99 -7.44
N SER A 125 6.62 1.69 -7.25
CA SER A 125 7.31 1.61 -5.96
C SER A 125 6.75 2.57 -4.94
N TYR A 126 6.66 3.84 -5.29
CA TYR A 126 6.44 4.91 -4.33
C TYR A 126 5.02 4.90 -3.69
N PRO A 127 3.91 4.88 -4.45
CA PRO A 127 2.55 4.86 -3.88
C PRO A 127 2.26 3.54 -3.15
N PHE A 128 2.95 2.47 -3.52
CA PHE A 128 2.78 1.16 -2.94
C PHE A 128 3.26 1.09 -1.50
N LEU A 129 4.40 1.72 -1.20
CA LEU A 129 5.00 1.66 0.14
C LEU A 129 4.11 2.32 1.18
N ASP A 130 3.66 3.53 0.89
CA ASP A 130 2.89 4.35 1.81
C ASP A 130 1.51 3.71 2.12
N THR A 131 0.83 3.21 1.08
CA THR A 131 -0.48 2.55 1.22
C THR A 131 -0.41 1.23 2.00
N VAL A 132 0.58 0.38 1.74
CA VAL A 132 0.76 -0.89 2.47
C VAL A 132 1.20 -0.63 3.91
N SER A 133 2.11 0.32 4.16
CA SER A 133 2.55 0.63 5.52
C SER A 133 1.42 1.22 6.36
N SER A 134 0.65 2.18 5.81
CA SER A 134 -0.50 2.77 6.48
C SER A 134 -1.56 1.70 6.82
N THR A 135 -1.92 0.86 5.85
CA THR A 135 -2.91 -0.21 6.08
C THR A 135 -2.44 -1.18 7.18
N LEU A 136 -1.17 -1.58 7.16
CA LEU A 136 -0.62 -2.47 8.17
C LEU A 136 -0.61 -1.85 9.56
N GLU A 137 -0.25 -0.57 9.66
CA GLU A 137 -0.25 0.19 10.90
C GLU A 137 -1.66 0.30 11.49
N TRP A 138 -2.66 0.66 10.67
CA TRP A 138 -4.06 0.70 11.08
C TRP A 138 -4.58 -0.66 11.53
N ALA A 139 -4.24 -1.74 10.80
CA ALA A 139 -4.61 -3.10 11.21
C ALA A 139 -4.04 -3.45 12.59
N MET A 140 -2.77 -3.14 12.83
CA MET A 140 -2.14 -3.38 14.13
C MET A 140 -2.77 -2.53 15.24
N ALA A 141 -3.03 -1.24 15.00
CA ALA A 141 -3.67 -0.36 15.97
C ALA A 141 -5.06 -0.88 16.37
N GLU A 142 -5.87 -1.27 15.39
CA GLU A 142 -7.21 -1.84 15.61
C GLU A 142 -7.18 -3.13 16.41
N LEU A 143 -6.26 -4.05 16.09
CA LEU A 143 -6.11 -5.30 16.81
C LEU A 143 -5.63 -5.10 18.26
N LEU A 144 -4.68 -4.19 18.48
CA LEU A 144 -4.19 -3.87 19.82
C LEU A 144 -5.29 -3.25 20.69
N LYS A 145 -6.12 -2.38 20.11
CA LYS A 145 -7.28 -1.78 20.79
C LYS A 145 -8.42 -2.76 21.04
N LYS A 146 -8.43 -3.92 20.37
CA LYS A 146 -9.50 -4.93 20.43
C LYS A 146 -8.95 -6.32 20.72
N GLU A 147 -8.62 -6.57 21.99
CA GLU A 147 -8.02 -7.82 22.47
C GLU A 147 -8.75 -9.09 22.01
N LYS A 148 -10.08 -9.08 21.98
CA LYS A 148 -10.89 -10.23 21.52
C LYS A 148 -10.61 -10.58 20.05
N ILE A 149 -10.46 -9.56 19.21
CA ILE A 149 -10.16 -9.74 17.78
C ILE A 149 -8.72 -10.24 17.61
N MET A 150 -7.76 -9.63 18.31
CA MET A 150 -6.37 -10.07 18.33
C MET A 150 -6.24 -11.53 18.80
N SER A 151 -6.95 -11.91 19.87
CA SER A 151 -6.95 -13.27 20.41
C SER A 151 -7.47 -14.30 19.40
N LYS A 152 -8.57 -13.98 18.71
CA LYS A 152 -9.15 -14.84 17.67
C LYS A 152 -8.22 -14.97 16.45
N ALA A 153 -7.53 -13.91 16.05
CA ALA A 153 -6.52 -13.95 14.99
C ALA A 153 -5.33 -14.84 15.37
N LYS A 154 -4.82 -14.69 16.61
CA LYS A 154 -3.77 -15.57 17.14
C LYS A 154 -4.21 -17.03 17.15
N HIS A 155 -5.45 -17.30 17.56
CA HIS A 155 -5.99 -18.66 17.59
C HIS A 155 -6.03 -19.31 16.21
N GLU A 156 -6.53 -18.60 15.18
CA GLU A 156 -6.53 -19.09 13.80
C GLU A 156 -5.09 -19.40 13.32
N LEU A 157 -4.17 -18.46 13.50
CA LEU A 157 -2.77 -18.63 13.07
C LEU A 157 -2.08 -19.78 13.82
N GLU A 158 -2.30 -19.92 15.13
CA GLU A 158 -1.71 -20.99 15.93
C GLU A 158 -2.27 -22.37 15.55
N GLN A 159 -3.54 -22.46 15.18
CA GLN A 159 -4.16 -23.72 14.73
C GLN A 159 -3.70 -24.15 13.34
N ILE A 160 -3.59 -23.21 12.39
CA ILE A 160 -3.32 -23.53 10.98
C ILE A 160 -1.81 -23.60 10.69
N ILE A 161 -1.05 -22.65 11.23
CA ILE A 161 0.40 -22.50 10.95
C ILE A 161 1.23 -23.13 12.05
N GLY A 162 0.80 -22.95 13.31
CA GLY A 162 1.57 -23.27 14.49
C GLY A 162 2.24 -22.03 15.08
N LYS A 163 2.27 -21.99 16.41
CA LYS A 163 2.77 -20.83 17.18
C LYS A 163 4.20 -20.47 16.83
N GLY A 164 4.43 -19.21 16.47
CA GLY A 164 5.76 -18.64 16.22
C GLY A 164 6.41 -19.05 14.90
N LYS A 165 5.71 -19.82 14.07
CA LYS A 165 6.18 -20.19 12.73
C LYS A 165 5.90 -19.07 11.72
N PRO A 166 6.77 -18.89 10.71
CA PRO A 166 6.53 -17.92 9.65
C PRO A 166 5.26 -18.29 8.87
N VAL A 167 4.52 -17.27 8.43
CA VAL A 167 3.37 -17.46 7.54
C VAL A 167 3.87 -17.51 6.10
N GLU A 168 3.46 -18.52 5.34
CA GLU A 168 3.77 -18.65 3.93
C GLU A 168 2.61 -18.20 3.04
N GLU A 169 2.89 -17.84 1.78
CA GLU A 169 1.84 -17.38 0.85
C GLU A 169 0.78 -18.45 0.59
N SER A 170 1.20 -19.72 0.56
CA SER A 170 0.35 -20.90 0.36
C SER A 170 -0.70 -21.07 1.47
N ASP A 171 -0.42 -20.55 2.67
CA ASP A 171 -1.30 -20.67 3.82
C ASP A 171 -2.42 -19.64 3.87
N ILE A 172 -2.28 -18.52 3.15
CA ILE A 172 -3.23 -17.39 3.19
C ILE A 172 -4.67 -17.85 2.96
N THR A 173 -4.88 -18.78 2.03
CA THR A 173 -6.21 -19.31 1.68
C THR A 173 -6.90 -20.03 2.85
N LYS A 174 -6.13 -20.51 3.83
CA LYS A 174 -6.60 -21.21 5.04
C LYS A 174 -6.79 -20.26 6.24
N LEU A 175 -6.57 -18.96 6.05
CA LEU A 175 -6.64 -17.93 7.11
C LEU A 175 -7.79 -16.93 6.86
N PRO A 176 -9.06 -17.38 6.85
CA PRO A 176 -10.20 -16.52 6.51
C PRO A 176 -10.39 -15.34 7.48
N TYR A 177 -10.05 -15.48 8.76
CA TYR A 177 -10.18 -14.39 9.72
C TYR A 177 -9.08 -13.34 9.57
N LEU A 178 -7.84 -13.74 9.28
CA LEU A 178 -6.78 -12.81 8.86
C LEU A 178 -7.19 -12.02 7.61
N GLN A 179 -7.76 -12.71 6.62
CA GLN A 179 -8.28 -12.05 5.42
C GLN A 179 -9.40 -11.06 5.74
N ALA A 180 -10.32 -11.44 6.62
CA ALA A 180 -11.39 -10.59 7.10
C ALA A 180 -10.90 -9.35 7.84
N ILE A 181 -9.83 -9.47 8.64
CA ILE A 181 -9.20 -8.34 9.33
C ILE A 181 -8.68 -7.31 8.33
N ILE A 182 -7.93 -7.73 7.30
CA ILE A 182 -7.44 -6.80 6.29
C ILE A 182 -8.59 -6.15 5.51
N LYS A 183 -9.64 -6.90 5.15
CA LYS A 183 -10.83 -6.32 4.49
C LYS A 183 -11.49 -5.26 5.38
N GLU A 184 -11.63 -5.53 6.67
CA GLU A 184 -12.22 -4.57 7.63
C GLU A 184 -11.34 -3.35 7.85
N THR A 185 -10.01 -3.54 7.90
CA THR A 185 -9.06 -2.42 7.91
C THR A 185 -9.20 -1.57 6.66
N LEU A 186 -9.26 -2.16 5.46
CA LEU A 186 -9.40 -1.39 4.22
C LEU A 186 -10.78 -0.70 4.10
N ARG A 187 -11.82 -1.23 4.74
CA ARG A 187 -13.16 -0.62 4.79
C ARG A 187 -13.16 0.63 5.66
N LEU A 188 -12.62 0.52 6.88
CA LEU A 188 -12.60 1.61 7.86
C LEU A 188 -11.46 2.59 7.61
N HIS A 189 -10.29 2.11 7.23
CA HIS A 189 -9.09 2.92 7.08
C HIS A 189 -8.57 2.83 5.64
N PRO A 190 -9.35 3.24 4.63
CA PRO A 190 -8.90 3.19 3.24
C PRO A 190 -7.75 4.17 3.05
N SER A 191 -6.59 3.67 2.62
CA SER A 191 -5.40 4.51 2.44
C SER A 191 -5.67 5.69 1.51
N VAL A 192 -6.43 5.53 0.42
CA VAL A 192 -6.74 6.64 -0.50
C VAL A 192 -8.25 6.95 -0.45
N PRO A 193 -8.71 7.87 0.41
CA PRO A 193 -10.12 8.02 0.77
C PRO A 193 -11.03 8.51 -0.37
N PHE A 194 -10.44 9.21 -1.35
CA PHE A 194 -11.13 9.72 -2.54
C PHE A 194 -10.77 8.98 -3.83
N LEU A 195 -9.95 7.91 -3.72
CA LEU A 195 -9.23 7.30 -4.83
C LEU A 195 -8.43 8.34 -5.65
N ILE A 196 -7.84 7.90 -6.78
CA ILE A 196 -7.25 8.84 -7.73
C ILE A 196 -8.37 9.51 -8.54
N PRO A 197 -8.37 10.85 -8.69
CA PRO A 197 -9.40 11.58 -9.42
C PRO A 197 -9.61 11.03 -10.84
N ARG A 198 -10.87 10.85 -11.22
CA ARG A 198 -11.24 10.54 -12.60
C ARG A 198 -11.60 11.83 -13.34
N LYS A 199 -11.45 11.83 -14.66
CA LYS A 199 -11.83 12.95 -15.50
C LYS A 199 -12.84 12.49 -16.55
N ALA A 200 -13.96 13.19 -16.68
CA ALA A 200 -14.95 12.92 -17.71
C ALA A 200 -14.38 13.27 -19.09
N ASN A 201 -14.35 12.32 -20.02
CA ASN A 201 -13.83 12.55 -21.38
C ASN A 201 -14.87 13.20 -22.31
N GLU A 202 -16.14 13.12 -21.93
CA GLU A 202 -17.31 13.64 -22.63
C GLU A 202 -18.40 13.96 -21.61
N ASN A 203 -19.49 14.58 -22.05
CA ASN A 203 -20.67 14.77 -21.20
C ASN A 203 -21.30 13.40 -20.93
N VAL A 204 -21.54 13.07 -19.67
CA VAL A 204 -22.14 11.79 -19.25
C VAL A 204 -23.30 12.04 -18.31
N GLU A 205 -24.40 11.31 -18.47
CA GLU A 205 -25.53 11.36 -17.54
C GLU A 205 -25.38 10.28 -16.46
N ILE A 206 -25.45 10.67 -15.18
CA ILE A 206 -25.41 9.78 -14.02
C ILE A 206 -26.58 10.13 -13.10
N CYS A 207 -27.49 9.18 -12.86
CA CYS A 207 -28.66 9.37 -11.99
C CYS A 207 -29.49 10.63 -12.32
N GLY A 208 -29.65 10.97 -13.61
CA GLY A 208 -30.37 12.15 -14.07
C GLY A 208 -29.59 13.47 -14.02
N TYR A 209 -28.32 13.43 -13.61
CA TYR A 209 -27.42 14.60 -13.60
C TYR A 209 -26.43 14.52 -14.76
N THR A 210 -26.26 15.63 -15.48
CA THR A 210 -25.19 15.75 -16.49
C THR A 210 -23.87 16.09 -15.81
N ILE A 211 -22.91 15.18 -15.92
CA ILE A 211 -21.51 15.40 -15.60
C ILE A 211 -20.84 15.95 -16.87
N PRO A 212 -20.38 17.21 -16.87
CA PRO A 212 -19.81 17.81 -18.07
C PRO A 212 -18.44 17.19 -18.38
N LYS A 213 -18.07 17.23 -19.66
CA LYS A 213 -16.72 16.94 -20.11
C LYS A 213 -15.71 17.74 -19.30
N ASP A 214 -14.56 17.11 -19.04
CA ASP A 214 -13.46 17.61 -18.25
C ASP A 214 -13.72 17.77 -16.73
N ALA A 215 -14.91 17.45 -16.24
CA ALA A 215 -15.18 17.40 -14.80
C ALA A 215 -14.30 16.36 -14.09
N HIS A 216 -13.75 16.75 -12.95
CA HIS A 216 -13.08 15.82 -12.04
C HIS A 216 -14.10 15.14 -11.13
N VAL A 217 -13.99 13.82 -11.02
CA VAL A 217 -14.87 12.97 -10.20
C VAL A 217 -14.02 12.29 -9.15
N LEU A 218 -14.35 12.54 -7.89
CA LEU A 218 -13.75 11.91 -6.71
C LEU A 218 -14.72 10.86 -6.17
N VAL A 219 -14.23 9.66 -5.86
CA VAL A 219 -15.05 8.59 -5.30
C VAL A 219 -14.70 8.47 -3.82
N ASN A 220 -15.61 8.92 -2.95
CA ASN A 220 -15.39 8.95 -1.51
C ASN A 220 -15.59 7.55 -0.89
N VAL A 221 -14.57 6.70 -0.99
CA VAL A 221 -14.59 5.35 -0.43
C VAL A 221 -14.57 5.33 1.09
N TRP A 222 -14.03 6.38 1.72
CA TRP A 222 -14.09 6.57 3.18
C TRP A 222 -15.55 6.69 3.66
N ALA A 223 -16.38 7.45 2.94
CA ALA A 223 -17.80 7.61 3.25
C ALA A 223 -18.60 6.35 2.91
N ILE A 224 -18.32 5.71 1.76
CA ILE A 224 -18.97 4.43 1.38
C ILE A 224 -18.71 3.37 2.46
N GLY A 225 -17.47 3.24 2.92
CA GLY A 225 -17.08 2.33 3.98
C GLY A 225 -17.79 2.59 5.30
N ARG A 226 -18.20 3.83 5.59
CA ARG A 226 -18.89 4.23 6.84
C ARG A 226 -20.39 4.46 6.69
N ASN A 227 -20.97 4.16 5.54
CA ASN A 227 -22.39 4.39 5.32
C ASN A 227 -23.24 3.37 6.09
N SER A 228 -24.04 3.83 7.06
CA SER A 228 -24.92 3.00 7.89
C SER A 228 -26.09 2.37 7.12
N SER A 229 -26.42 2.85 5.92
CA SER A 229 -27.39 2.19 5.05
C SER A 229 -26.80 0.97 4.32
N ILE A 230 -25.47 0.83 4.30
CA ILE A 230 -24.74 -0.26 3.63
C ILE A 230 -24.15 -1.21 4.68
N TRP A 231 -23.56 -0.65 5.74
CA TRP A 231 -22.81 -1.38 6.76
C TRP A 231 -23.49 -1.32 8.12
N GLU A 232 -23.92 -2.47 8.64
CA GLU A 232 -24.40 -2.58 10.02
C GLU A 232 -23.27 -2.21 11.00
N ASN A 233 -23.59 -1.33 11.95
CA ASN A 233 -22.63 -0.73 12.88
C ASN A 233 -21.40 -0.19 12.12
N ALA A 234 -21.62 0.67 11.12
CA ALA A 234 -20.62 1.07 10.13
C ALA A 234 -19.29 1.59 10.72
N ASN A 235 -19.31 2.24 11.89
CA ASN A 235 -18.10 2.76 12.54
C ASN A 235 -17.40 1.74 13.44
N LEU A 236 -17.97 0.55 13.62
CA LEU A 236 -17.38 -0.51 14.44
C LEU A 236 -16.44 -1.39 13.58
N PHE A 237 -15.20 -1.54 14.04
CA PHE A 237 -14.26 -2.52 13.49
C PHE A 237 -14.68 -3.94 13.90
N SER A 238 -15.28 -4.67 12.97
CA SER A 238 -15.75 -6.05 13.14
C SER A 238 -15.42 -6.89 11.89
N PRO A 239 -14.29 -7.63 11.91
CA PRO A 239 -13.92 -8.55 10.84
C PRO A 239 -14.96 -9.65 10.60
N GLU A 240 -15.78 -10.00 11.60
CA GLU A 240 -16.84 -11.02 11.49
C GLU A 240 -17.74 -10.81 10.27
N ARG A 241 -17.98 -9.56 9.85
CA ARG A 241 -18.81 -9.24 8.69
C ARG A 241 -18.30 -9.84 7.38
N PHE A 242 -17.01 -10.21 7.30
CA PHE A 242 -16.39 -10.78 6.12
C PHE A 242 -16.21 -12.30 6.15
N LEU A 243 -16.47 -12.99 7.27
CA LEU A 243 -16.22 -14.44 7.39
C LEU A 243 -17.16 -15.32 6.54
N LYS A 244 -18.36 -14.83 6.24
CA LYS A 244 -19.36 -15.53 5.41
C LYS A 244 -19.88 -14.62 4.29
N SER A 245 -19.07 -13.65 3.89
CA SER A 245 -19.41 -12.68 2.87
C SER A 245 -18.60 -12.92 1.61
N GLU A 246 -19.29 -12.90 0.48
CA GLU A 246 -18.67 -12.94 -0.85
C GLU A 246 -18.06 -11.58 -1.24
N ILE A 247 -18.23 -10.54 -0.41
CA ILE A 247 -17.65 -9.21 -0.67
C ILE A 247 -16.13 -9.32 -0.73
N ASP A 248 -15.57 -8.89 -1.85
CA ASP A 248 -14.13 -8.77 -2.05
C ASP A 248 -13.71 -7.35 -2.45
N VAL A 249 -12.39 -7.15 -2.57
CA VAL A 249 -11.79 -5.86 -2.88
C VAL A 249 -11.44 -5.72 -4.37
N LYS A 250 -11.89 -6.65 -5.23
CA LYS A 250 -11.49 -6.74 -6.65
C LYS A 250 -12.28 -5.80 -7.57
N GLY A 251 -13.03 -4.87 -7.00
CA GLY A 251 -13.77 -3.84 -7.75
C GLY A 251 -15.13 -4.30 -8.30
N HIS A 252 -15.65 -5.43 -7.85
CA HIS A 252 -16.99 -5.92 -8.23
C HIS A 252 -18.05 -5.67 -7.15
N ASN A 253 -17.65 -5.46 -5.90
CA ASN A 253 -18.51 -5.10 -4.78
C ASN A 253 -18.33 -3.62 -4.46
N PHE A 254 -19.23 -2.77 -4.94
CA PHE A 254 -19.10 -1.31 -4.83
C PHE A 254 -19.17 -0.78 -3.40
N GLU A 255 -19.64 -1.60 -2.47
CA GLU A 255 -19.63 -1.35 -1.03
C GLU A 255 -18.19 -1.36 -0.47
N LEU A 256 -17.25 -2.06 -1.13
CA LEU A 256 -15.86 -2.21 -0.72
C LEU A 256 -14.89 -2.11 -1.91
N ILE A 257 -14.49 -0.88 -2.26
CA ILE A 257 -13.58 -0.61 -3.39
C ILE A 257 -12.32 0.18 -2.99
N PRO A 258 -11.54 -0.28 -1.98
CA PRO A 258 -10.34 0.42 -1.52
C PRO A 258 -9.25 0.54 -2.61
N PHE A 259 -9.27 -0.33 -3.62
CA PHE A 259 -8.38 -0.30 -4.78
C PHE A 259 -9.04 0.32 -6.03
N GLY A 260 -10.22 0.90 -5.87
CA GLY A 260 -11.08 1.36 -6.96
C GLY A 260 -11.69 0.22 -7.78
N ALA A 261 -12.22 0.56 -8.95
CA ALA A 261 -12.89 -0.36 -9.85
C ALA A 261 -12.72 0.05 -11.33
N GLY A 262 -13.07 -0.89 -12.22
CA GLY A 262 -13.11 -0.70 -13.67
C GLY A 262 -11.73 -0.49 -14.31
N ARG A 263 -11.67 0.30 -15.39
CA ARG A 263 -10.48 0.47 -16.25
C ARG A 263 -9.20 0.96 -15.54
N ARG A 264 -9.33 1.58 -14.38
CA ARG A 264 -8.19 2.11 -13.59
C ARG A 264 -8.22 1.56 -12.16
N ILE A 265 -8.65 0.31 -12.00
CA ILE A 265 -8.44 -0.42 -10.74
C ILE A 265 -6.93 -0.52 -10.48
N CYS A 266 -6.54 -0.50 -9.19
CA CYS A 266 -5.13 -0.54 -8.80
C CYS A 266 -4.42 -1.77 -9.38
N PRO A 267 -3.36 -1.60 -10.19
CA PRO A 267 -2.60 -2.73 -10.74
C PRO A 267 -1.81 -3.47 -9.65
N GLY A 268 -1.52 -2.81 -8.52
CA GLY A 268 -0.79 -3.39 -7.39
C GLY A 268 -1.65 -4.21 -6.42
N LEU A 269 -2.97 -4.36 -6.67
CA LEU A 269 -3.91 -5.02 -5.74
C LEU A 269 -3.41 -6.40 -5.30
N ALA A 270 -3.04 -7.26 -6.24
CA ALA A 270 -2.64 -8.64 -5.92
C ALA A 270 -1.40 -8.68 -5.02
N LEU A 271 -0.39 -7.85 -5.32
CA LEU A 271 0.84 -7.75 -4.53
C LEU A 271 0.56 -7.15 -3.14
N ALA A 272 -0.24 -6.08 -3.07
CA ALA A 272 -0.59 -5.42 -1.82
C ALA A 272 -1.31 -6.38 -0.86
N MET A 273 -2.31 -7.12 -1.35
CA MET A 273 -3.05 -8.08 -0.51
C MET A 273 -2.14 -9.20 0.00
N ARG A 274 -1.28 -9.78 -0.86
CA ARG A 274 -0.30 -10.80 -0.45
C ARG A 274 0.62 -10.29 0.66
N MET A 275 1.19 -9.11 0.46
CA MET A 275 2.09 -8.50 1.44
C MET A 275 1.39 -8.19 2.76
N LEU A 276 0.18 -7.62 2.71
CA LEU A 276 -0.59 -7.33 3.92
C LEU A 276 -0.89 -8.59 4.73
N TYR A 277 -1.29 -9.68 4.08
CA TYR A 277 -1.53 -10.96 4.77
C TYR A 277 -0.26 -11.53 5.38
N LEU A 278 0.84 -11.59 4.63
CA LEU A 278 2.12 -12.12 5.11
C LEU A 278 2.67 -11.30 6.27
N MET A 279 2.68 -9.96 6.12
CA MET A 279 3.20 -9.05 7.14
C MET A 279 2.34 -9.10 8.40
N LEU A 280 1.01 -8.90 8.29
CA LEU A 280 0.14 -8.91 9.45
C LEU A 280 0.11 -10.28 10.14
N GLY A 281 -0.02 -11.37 9.37
CA GLY A 281 0.03 -12.73 9.90
C GLY A 281 1.31 -13.01 10.65
N SER A 282 2.47 -12.60 10.11
CA SER A 282 3.76 -12.75 10.77
C SER A 282 3.87 -11.91 12.05
N LEU A 283 3.40 -10.67 12.05
CA LEU A 283 3.40 -9.80 13.23
C LEU A 283 2.55 -10.39 14.37
N ILE A 284 1.40 -10.98 14.05
CA ILE A 284 0.50 -11.60 15.04
C ILE A 284 1.03 -12.97 15.52
N ASN A 285 1.53 -13.80 14.59
CA ASN A 285 1.90 -15.17 14.92
C ASN A 285 3.25 -15.25 15.64
N CYS A 286 4.22 -14.42 15.25
CA CYS A 286 5.60 -14.50 15.75
C CYS A 286 5.86 -13.65 17.00
N PHE A 287 5.00 -12.66 17.29
CA PHE A 287 5.24 -11.69 18.36
C PHE A 287 4.04 -11.51 19.29
N ASN A 288 4.34 -11.21 20.55
CA ASN A 288 3.47 -10.47 21.43
C ASN A 288 3.86 -8.99 21.38
N TRP A 289 2.97 -8.11 21.80
CA TRP A 289 3.13 -6.66 21.65
C TRP A 289 2.89 -5.99 23.00
N LYS A 290 3.79 -5.09 23.36
CA LYS A 290 3.70 -4.25 24.55
C LYS A 290 3.76 -2.78 24.17
N PHE A 291 3.15 -1.94 24.99
CA PHE A 291 3.34 -0.49 24.91
C PHE A 291 4.63 -0.09 25.63
N GLU A 292 5.21 1.04 25.23
CA GLU A 292 6.34 1.63 25.95
C GLU A 292 5.93 2.03 27.38
N ASP A 293 6.89 2.00 28.30
CA ASP A 293 6.64 2.33 29.70
C ASP A 293 6.03 3.74 29.82
N GLY A 294 4.81 3.80 30.36
CA GLY A 294 4.06 5.05 30.54
C GLY A 294 2.96 5.32 29.50
N THR A 295 2.91 4.56 28.39
CA THR A 295 1.83 4.67 27.39
C THR A 295 0.72 3.67 27.72
N LYS A 296 -0.54 4.13 27.89
CA LYS A 296 -1.69 3.23 28.07
C LYS A 296 -2.40 2.97 26.75
N LEU A 297 -3.10 1.84 26.69
CA LEU A 297 -3.94 1.48 25.53
C LEU A 297 -4.99 2.55 25.22
N ASP A 298 -5.57 3.16 26.25
CA ASP A 298 -6.59 4.20 26.13
C ASP A 298 -6.05 5.51 25.56
N ASP A 299 -4.74 5.75 25.68
CA ASP A 299 -4.06 6.94 25.16
C ASP A 299 -3.75 6.81 23.67
N MET A 300 -3.98 5.64 23.05
CA MET A 300 -3.74 5.45 21.61
C MET A 300 -4.71 6.30 20.78
N ASN A 301 -4.15 7.35 20.16
CA ASN A 301 -4.81 8.18 19.18
C ASN A 301 -5.28 7.34 17.97
N MET A 302 -6.56 7.46 17.61
CA MET A 302 -7.19 6.74 16.48
C MET A 302 -7.71 7.70 15.41
N GLU A 303 -7.17 8.91 15.36
CA GLU A 303 -7.50 9.92 14.35
C GLU A 303 -6.64 9.74 13.09
N ASP A 304 -7.23 10.17 11.97
CA ASP A 304 -6.62 10.19 10.65
C ASP A 304 -5.79 11.47 10.46
N HIS A 305 -4.59 11.34 9.91
CA HIS A 305 -3.86 12.44 9.29
C HIS A 305 -4.29 12.56 7.82
N PHE A 306 -4.81 13.72 7.43
CA PHE A 306 -5.28 13.92 6.05
C PHE A 306 -4.14 14.25 5.09
N GLY A 307 -3.98 13.43 4.05
CA GLY A 307 -3.09 13.65 2.91
C GLY A 307 -3.61 12.91 1.67
N ILE A 308 -2.73 12.64 0.69
CA ILE A 308 -3.08 11.69 -0.39
C ILE A 308 -3.39 10.32 0.19
N THR A 309 -2.52 9.87 1.09
CA THR A 309 -2.73 8.69 1.90
C THR A 309 -3.23 9.14 3.27
N LEU A 310 -4.31 8.52 3.77
CA LEU A 310 -4.67 8.61 5.18
C LEU A 310 -3.69 7.76 5.98
N THR A 311 -2.97 8.39 6.89
CA THR A 311 -2.12 7.72 7.88
C THR A 311 -2.67 7.97 9.26
N LYS A 312 -2.13 7.32 10.29
CA LYS A 312 -2.43 7.72 11.67
C LYS A 312 -1.86 9.12 11.93
N GLU A 313 -2.57 9.93 12.71
CA GLU A 313 -2.06 11.23 13.19
C GLU A 313 -0.81 11.04 14.06
N GLU A 314 -0.86 10.07 14.96
CA GLU A 314 0.29 9.66 15.76
C GLU A 314 0.73 8.24 15.36
N PRO A 315 2.02 8.04 15.02
CA PRO A 315 2.53 6.72 14.69
C PRO A 315 2.31 5.71 15.81
N LEU A 316 2.00 4.47 15.46
CA LEU A 316 1.88 3.37 16.42
C LEU A 316 3.27 2.94 16.92
N ILE A 317 3.55 3.19 18.20
CA ILE A 317 4.80 2.79 18.85
C ILE A 317 4.51 1.64 19.82
N VAL A 318 5.04 0.46 19.49
CA VAL A 318 4.90 -0.77 20.29
C VAL A 318 6.16 -1.63 20.24
N ILE A 319 6.43 -2.33 21.34
CA ILE A 319 7.60 -3.19 21.53
C ILE A 319 7.22 -4.64 21.20
N PRO A 320 7.90 -5.28 20.23
CA PRO A 320 7.69 -6.69 19.91
C PRO A 320 8.41 -7.60 20.91
N GLU A 321 7.71 -8.62 21.39
CA GLU A 321 8.28 -9.73 22.16
C GLU A 321 8.13 -11.04 21.39
N ARG A 322 9.25 -11.62 20.94
CA ARG A 322 9.23 -12.85 20.15
C ARG A 322 8.59 -13.99 20.95
N LYS A 323 7.58 -14.65 20.37
CA LYS A 323 7.02 -15.86 20.96
C LYS A 323 8.07 -16.97 20.95
N LYS A 324 8.24 -17.66 22.08
CA LYS A 324 9.09 -18.87 22.13
C LYS A 324 8.35 -19.99 21.38
N ASN A 325 9.04 -20.62 20.43
CA ASN A 325 8.56 -21.85 19.80
C ASN A 325 8.56 -22.93 20.88
N THR A 326 7.39 -23.34 21.37
CA THR A 326 7.26 -24.60 22.09
C THR A 326 7.40 -25.70 21.04
N ILE A 327 8.62 -26.21 20.90
CA ILE A 327 8.88 -27.49 20.26
C ILE A 327 8.29 -28.53 21.22
N ASN A 328 7.15 -29.13 20.84
CA ASN A 328 6.67 -30.36 21.46
C ASN A 328 7.25 -31.54 20.70
#